data_AF-A0A8T2IL25-F1
#
_entry.id   AF-A0A8T2IL25-F1
#
_cell.length_a   1.000
_cell.length_b   1.000
_cell.length_c   1.000
_cell.angle_alpha   90.00
_cell.angle_beta   90.00
_cell.angle_gamma   90.00
#
_symmetry.space_group_name_H-M   'P 1'
#
loop_
_entity.id
_entity.type
_entity.pdbx_description
1 polymer ?
#
loop_
_entity_poly.entity_id
_entity_poly.type
_entity_poly.pdbx_seq_one_letter_code
_entity_poly.pdbx_strand_id
1 'polypeptide(L)'
;MASLEPAVQLAQKLAANDKKTRDRALRKLRRYLSARSAAETGGFTEEEFSKLWKGLFYCMWMQDKPLLQEDLAQSMSQLLHKLQTKQSQNLFLRTFWQTVNREWNGIDRLRLDKFYKLIRLVFRESVELLKKADWEER
;
A
#
# COMPACT_ATOMS: atom_id res chain seq x y z
N MET A 1 1.71 -6.60 -28.45
CA MET A 1 0.88 -6.49 -27.23
C MET A 1 1.40 -5.30 -26.44
N ALA A 2 0.56 -4.29 -26.16
CA ALA A 2 0.99 -3.13 -25.37
C ALA A 2 1.52 -3.61 -24.01
N SER A 3 2.72 -3.18 -23.62
CA SER A 3 3.27 -3.53 -22.32
C SER A 3 2.38 -2.94 -21.23
N LEU A 4 1.82 -3.79 -20.36
CA LEU A 4 1.03 -3.34 -19.22
C LEU A 4 1.84 -2.36 -18.36
N GLU A 5 1.19 -1.30 -17.89
CA GLU A 5 1.83 -0.33 -17.00
C GLU A 5 2.44 -1.02 -15.77
N PRO A 6 3.61 -0.56 -15.27
CA PRO A 6 4.28 -1.19 -14.12
C PRO A 6 3.40 -1.36 -12.89
N ALA A 7 2.52 -0.39 -12.62
CA ALA A 7 1.56 -0.44 -11.51
C ALA A 7 0.58 -1.61 -11.65
N VAL A 8 0.05 -1.87 -12.86
CA VAL A 8 -0.87 -2.98 -13.13
C VAL A 8 -0.17 -4.33 -12.95
N GLN A 9 1.05 -4.47 -13.48
CA GLN A 9 1.81 -5.71 -13.33
C GLN A 9 2.13 -6.03 -11.87
N LEU A 10 2.47 -5.01 -11.07
CA LEU A 10 2.70 -5.16 -9.64
C LEU A 10 1.41 -5.52 -8.91
N ALA A 11 0.30 -4.84 -9.21
CA ALA A 11 -1.00 -5.10 -8.60
C ALA A 11 -1.47 -6.54 -8.84
N GLN A 12 -1.35 -7.04 -10.08
CA GLN A 12 -1.67 -8.43 -10.42
C GLN A 12 -0.83 -9.44 -9.62
N LYS A 13 0.48 -9.19 -9.48
CA LYS A 13 1.38 -10.08 -8.71
C LYS A 13 1.14 -10.01 -7.20
N LEU A 14 0.70 -8.87 -6.67
CA LEU A 14 0.30 -8.71 -5.28
C LEU A 14 -1.00 -9.47 -4.98
N ALA A 15 -1.90 -9.59 -5.96
CA ALA A 15 -3.14 -10.35 -5.86
C ALA A 15 -2.99 -11.84 -6.27
N ALA A 16 -1.77 -12.33 -6.49
CA ALA A 16 -1.53 -13.72 -6.88
C ALA A 16 -1.89 -14.71 -5.75
N ASN A 17 -2.32 -15.92 -6.13
CA ASN A 17 -2.73 -16.96 -5.18
C ASN A 17 -1.56 -17.49 -4.33
N ASP A 18 -0.36 -17.57 -4.90
CA ASP A 18 0.80 -18.10 -4.20
C ASP A 18 1.54 -17.02 -3.38
N LYS A 19 1.87 -17.34 -2.12
CA LYS A 19 2.53 -16.41 -1.20
C LYS A 19 3.89 -15.93 -1.73
N LYS A 20 4.65 -16.81 -2.39
CA LYS A 20 6.02 -16.51 -2.85
C LYS A 20 6.02 -15.39 -3.89
N THR A 21 5.06 -15.39 -4.80
CA THR A 21 4.85 -14.32 -5.78
C THR A 21 4.46 -13.01 -5.10
N ARG A 22 3.50 -13.05 -4.16
CA ARG A 22 3.09 -11.86 -3.40
C ARG A 22 4.25 -11.24 -2.62
N ASP A 23 5.03 -12.05 -1.91
CA ASP A 23 6.20 -11.60 -1.15
C ASP A 23 7.24 -10.94 -2.06
N ARG A 24 7.50 -11.56 -3.23
CA ARG A 24 8.43 -11.00 -4.22
C ARG A 24 7.88 -9.70 -4.80
N ALA A 25 6.58 -9.62 -5.06
CA ALA A 25 5.91 -8.43 -5.55
C ALA A 25 5.98 -7.28 -4.53
N LEU A 26 5.76 -7.55 -3.24
CA LEU A 26 5.86 -6.55 -2.17
C LEU A 26 7.29 -6.01 -2.03
N ARG A 27 8.30 -6.89 -2.09
CA ARG A 27 9.71 -6.45 -2.13
C ARG A 27 10.02 -5.58 -3.36
N LYS A 28 9.48 -5.95 -4.53
CA LYS A 28 9.65 -5.16 -5.76
C LYS A 28 8.93 -3.81 -5.66
N LEU A 29 7.72 -3.78 -5.09
CA LEU A 29 6.95 -2.58 -4.85
C LEU A 29 7.74 -1.60 -3.97
N ARG A 30 8.32 -2.08 -2.86
CA ARG A 30 9.14 -1.25 -1.96
C ARG A 30 10.26 -0.52 -2.71
N ARG A 31 10.97 -1.22 -3.61
CA ARG A 31 12.04 -0.63 -4.43
C ARG A 31 11.48 0.33 -5.48
N TYR A 32 10.37 -0.04 -6.11
CA TYR A 32 9.69 0.76 -7.12
C TYR A 32 9.20 2.11 -6.56
N LEU A 33 8.57 2.11 -5.39
CA LEU A 33 8.12 3.33 -4.71
C LEU A 33 9.29 4.29 -4.41
N SER A 34 10.39 3.73 -3.88
CA SER A 34 11.58 4.51 -3.56
C SER A 34 12.25 5.10 -4.79
N ALA A 35 12.44 4.30 -5.86
CA ALA A 35 13.11 4.75 -7.07
C ALA A 35 12.27 5.78 -7.84
N ARG A 36 10.96 5.54 -7.97
CA ARG A 36 10.10 6.42 -8.76
C ARG A 36 9.86 7.76 -8.07
N SER A 37 9.60 7.77 -6.76
CA SER A 37 9.40 9.04 -6.02
C SER A 37 10.63 9.95 -5.93
N ALA A 38 11.82 9.41 -6.19
CA ALA A 38 13.08 10.17 -6.20
C ALA A 38 13.42 10.78 -7.56
N ALA A 39 12.76 10.36 -8.64
CA ALA A 39 13.03 10.89 -9.97
C ALA A 39 12.44 12.30 -10.15
N GLU A 40 13.12 13.18 -10.88
CA GLU A 40 12.68 14.57 -11.13
C GLU A 40 11.32 14.68 -11.82
N THR A 41 11.01 13.75 -12.73
CA THR A 41 9.69 13.60 -13.38
C THR A 41 8.77 12.65 -12.62
N GLY A 42 9.23 12.13 -11.48
CA GLY A 42 8.81 10.90 -10.81
C GLY A 42 7.59 11.00 -9.89
N GLY A 43 6.54 11.66 -10.36
CA GLY A 43 5.25 11.64 -9.68
C GLY A 43 4.53 10.29 -9.76
N PHE A 44 3.58 10.09 -8.86
CA PHE A 44 2.55 9.07 -8.97
C PHE A 44 1.22 9.75 -9.29
N THR A 45 0.42 9.11 -10.14
CA THR A 45 -0.98 9.52 -10.31
C THR A 45 -1.88 8.80 -9.31
N GLU A 46 -3.08 9.36 -9.10
CA GLU A 46 -4.11 8.73 -8.26
C GLU A 46 -4.53 7.36 -8.80
N GLU A 47 -4.61 7.23 -10.12
CA GLU A 47 -4.96 5.98 -10.79
C GLU A 47 -3.91 4.89 -10.55
N GLU A 48 -2.62 5.25 -10.63
CA GLU A 48 -1.52 4.32 -10.36
C GLU A 48 -1.55 3.81 -8.92
N PHE A 49 -1.71 4.71 -7.94
CA PHE A 49 -1.83 4.26 -6.55
C PHE A 49 -3.12 3.51 -6.27
N SER A 50 -4.23 3.85 -6.93
CA SER A 50 -5.48 3.09 -6.82
C SER A 50 -5.33 1.65 -7.31
N LYS A 51 -4.62 1.45 -8.44
CA LYS A 51 -4.26 0.11 -8.96
C LYS A 51 -3.38 -0.65 -7.96
N LEU A 52 -2.34 0.01 -7.43
CA LEU A 52 -1.43 -0.59 -6.44
C LEU A 52 -2.15 -0.97 -5.15
N TRP A 53 -2.99 -0.08 -4.60
CA TRP A 53 -3.76 -0.32 -3.39
C TRP A 53 -4.79 -1.42 -3.56
N LYS A 54 -5.40 -1.56 -4.74
CA LYS A 54 -6.24 -2.73 -5.05
C LYS A 54 -5.44 -4.03 -4.96
N GLY A 55 -4.23 -4.07 -5.54
CA GLY A 55 -3.35 -5.24 -5.43
C GLY A 55 -2.94 -5.53 -3.98
N LEU A 56 -2.60 -4.49 -3.22
CA LEU A 56 -2.26 -4.58 -1.80
C LEU A 56 -3.45 -5.06 -0.94
N PHE A 57 -4.66 -4.59 -1.22
CA PHE A 57 -5.88 -5.03 -0.55
C PHE A 57 -6.08 -6.54 -0.72
N TYR A 58 -5.98 -7.04 -1.95
CA TYR A 58 -6.09 -8.49 -2.20
C TYR A 58 -4.88 -9.28 -1.67
N CYS A 59 -3.69 -8.68 -1.59
CA CYS A 59 -2.54 -9.28 -0.92
C CYS A 59 -2.85 -9.57 0.56
N MET A 60 -3.47 -8.61 1.25
CA MET A 60 -3.94 -8.78 2.63
C MET A 60 -5.11 -9.76 2.72
N TRP A 61 -6.05 -9.69 1.76
CA TRP A 61 -7.19 -10.60 1.66
C TRP A 61 -6.77 -12.07 1.63
N MET A 62 -5.70 -12.40 0.88
CA MET A 62 -5.16 -13.75 0.72
C MET A 62 -4.24 -14.22 1.86
N GLN A 63 -4.06 -13.43 2.92
CA GLN A 63 -3.26 -13.84 4.08
C GLN A 63 -4.13 -14.38 5.21
N ASP A 64 -4.03 -15.68 5.47
CA ASP A 64 -4.89 -16.37 6.46
C ASP A 64 -4.17 -16.67 7.78
N LYS A 65 -2.83 -16.69 7.79
CA LYS A 65 -2.07 -17.01 9.01
C LYS A 65 -1.94 -15.77 9.90
N PRO A 66 -2.40 -15.78 11.18
CA PRO A 66 -2.46 -14.58 12.02
C PRO A 66 -1.14 -13.81 12.15
N LEU A 67 -0.04 -14.49 12.48
CA LEU A 67 1.28 -13.84 12.59
C LEU A 67 1.71 -13.17 11.28
N LEU A 68 1.42 -13.82 10.15
CA LEU A 68 1.75 -13.27 8.83
C LEU A 68 0.82 -12.12 8.43
N GLN A 69 -0.41 -12.04 8.95
CA GLN A 69 -1.30 -10.90 8.76
C GLN A 69 -0.70 -9.67 9.45
N GLU A 70 -0.21 -9.82 10.68
CA GLU A 70 0.43 -8.72 11.40
C GLU A 70 1.71 -8.23 10.72
N ASP A 71 2.59 -9.16 10.34
CA ASP A 71 3.82 -8.83 9.61
C ASP A 71 3.54 -8.15 8.28
N LEU A 72 2.51 -8.62 7.56
CA LEU A 72 2.11 -8.03 6.29
C LEU A 72 1.53 -6.63 6.51
N ALA A 73 0.65 -6.43 7.49
CA ALA A 73 0.11 -5.11 7.82
C ALA A 73 1.23 -4.12 8.15
N GLN A 74 2.19 -4.53 8.97
CA GLN A 74 3.36 -3.72 9.34
C GLN A 74 4.25 -3.42 8.13
N SER A 75 4.44 -4.40 7.24
CA SER A 75 5.21 -4.20 6.01
C SER A 75 4.54 -3.22 5.04
N MET A 76 3.21 -3.29 4.92
CA MET A 76 2.41 -2.41 4.07
C MET A 76 2.37 -0.98 4.60
N SER A 77 2.18 -0.79 5.91
CA SER A 77 2.16 0.56 6.51
C SER A 77 3.51 1.28 6.33
N GLN A 78 4.61 0.54 6.42
CA GLN A 78 5.98 1.06 6.24
C GLN A 78 6.32 1.45 4.79
N LEU A 79 5.46 1.14 3.80
CA LEU A 79 5.63 1.61 2.42
C LEU A 79 5.52 3.13 2.31
N LEU A 80 4.75 3.78 3.19
CA LEU A 80 4.63 5.23 3.24
C LEU A 80 6.00 5.91 3.34
N HIS A 81 6.86 5.42 4.22
CA HIS A 81 8.20 5.94 4.47
C HIS A 81 9.22 5.59 3.36
N LYS A 82 8.78 5.00 2.26
CA LYS A 82 9.62 4.77 1.07
C LYS A 82 9.46 5.85 0.02
N LEU A 83 8.38 6.63 0.11
CA LEU A 83 8.12 7.75 -0.77
C LEU A 83 8.94 8.95 -0.29
N GLN A 84 9.67 9.58 -1.22
CA GLN A 84 10.60 10.68 -0.90
C GLN A 84 9.94 12.05 -0.84
N THR A 85 8.72 12.21 -1.38
CA THR A 85 8.04 13.51 -1.47
C THR A 85 6.75 13.55 -0.67
N LYS A 86 6.47 14.67 0.00
CA LYS A 86 5.23 14.92 0.76
C LYS A 86 3.98 14.74 -0.13
N GLN A 87 4.06 15.15 -1.39
CA GLN A 87 2.98 15.00 -2.37
C GLN A 87 2.64 13.53 -2.62
N SER A 88 3.67 12.68 -2.84
CA SER A 88 3.45 11.25 -3.06
C SER A 88 2.94 10.55 -1.80
N GLN A 89 3.47 10.91 -0.62
CA GLN A 89 3.00 10.38 0.67
C GLN A 89 1.52 10.69 0.91
N ASN A 90 1.11 11.95 0.70
CA ASN A 90 -0.29 12.35 0.84
C ASN A 90 -1.20 11.65 -0.17
N LEU A 91 -0.76 11.51 -1.43
CA LEU A 91 -1.53 10.81 -2.44
C LEU A 91 -1.67 9.31 -2.13
N PHE A 92 -0.62 8.68 -1.61
CA PHE A 92 -0.63 7.29 -1.16
C PHE A 92 -1.60 7.07 0.01
N LEU A 93 -1.66 8.00 0.98
CA LEU A 93 -2.62 7.95 2.08
C LEU A 93 -4.06 8.22 1.61
N ARG A 94 -4.27 9.19 0.72
CA ARG A 94 -5.61 9.47 0.17
C ARG A 94 -6.18 8.25 -0.55
N THR A 95 -5.37 7.64 -1.41
CA THR A 95 -5.76 6.44 -2.19
C THR A 95 -5.96 5.21 -1.32
N PHE A 96 -5.23 5.09 -0.19
CA PHE A 96 -5.49 4.07 0.83
C PHE A 96 -6.92 4.20 1.38
N TRP A 97 -7.29 5.37 1.87
CA TRP A 97 -8.61 5.59 2.48
C TRP A 97 -9.74 5.44 1.46
N GLN A 98 -9.56 5.93 0.24
CA GLN A 98 -10.51 5.68 -0.86
C GLN A 98 -10.70 4.19 -1.13
N THR A 99 -9.61 3.41 -1.13
CA THR A 99 -9.68 1.95 -1.33
C THR A 99 -10.41 1.28 -0.18
N VAL A 100 -10.05 1.59 1.08
CA VAL A 100 -10.73 1.03 2.26
C VAL A 100 -12.22 1.35 2.23
N ASN A 101 -12.60 2.61 1.98
CA ASN A 101 -14.01 3.02 1.92
C ASN A 101 -14.79 2.29 0.82
N ARG A 102 -14.19 2.13 -0.38
CA ARG A 102 -14.84 1.43 -1.49
C ARG A 102 -15.07 -0.05 -1.20
N GLU A 103 -14.09 -0.71 -0.59
CA GLU A 103 -14.14 -2.17 -0.37
C GLU A 103 -14.77 -2.55 0.99
N TRP A 104 -15.03 -1.59 1.89
CA TRP A 104 -15.39 -1.82 3.30
C TRP A 104 -16.56 -2.80 3.47
N ASN A 105 -17.66 -2.54 2.77
CA ASN A 105 -18.87 -3.36 2.86
C ASN A 105 -18.70 -4.76 2.26
N GLY A 106 -17.64 -4.97 1.47
CA GLY A 106 -17.31 -6.28 0.90
C GLY A 106 -16.47 -7.16 1.82
N ILE A 107 -15.97 -6.64 2.95
CA ILE A 107 -15.17 -7.41 3.91
C ILE A 107 -16.11 -8.19 4.82
N ASP A 108 -16.03 -9.52 4.76
CA ASP A 108 -16.78 -10.37 5.68
C ASP A 108 -16.17 -10.39 7.08
N ARG A 109 -16.97 -10.83 8.06
CA ARG A 109 -16.62 -10.83 9.47
C ARG A 109 -15.33 -11.60 9.80
N LEU A 110 -15.00 -12.67 9.07
CA LEU A 110 -13.81 -13.49 9.34
C LEU A 110 -12.51 -12.79 8.91
N ARG A 111 -12.59 -11.78 8.04
CA ARG A 111 -11.43 -11.04 7.54
C ARG A 111 -11.27 -9.67 8.18
N LEU A 112 -12.24 -9.22 8.97
CA LEU A 112 -12.31 -7.84 9.45
C LEU A 112 -11.10 -7.45 10.32
N ASP A 113 -10.65 -8.35 11.21
CA ASP A 113 -9.59 -8.06 12.17
C ASP A 113 -8.24 -7.69 11.53
N LYS A 114 -7.84 -8.38 10.45
CA LYS A 114 -6.60 -8.03 9.74
C LYS A 114 -6.70 -6.69 9.03
N PHE A 115 -7.88 -6.31 8.53
CA PHE A 115 -8.09 -4.99 7.95
C PHE A 115 -8.12 -3.89 9.02
N TYR A 116 -8.70 -4.15 10.21
CA TYR A 116 -8.56 -3.24 11.35
C TYR A 116 -7.10 -3.04 11.76
N LYS A 117 -6.30 -4.11 11.80
CA LYS A 117 -4.86 -4.01 12.07
C LYS A 117 -4.17 -3.13 11.01
N LEU A 118 -4.43 -3.38 9.72
CA LEU A 118 -3.85 -2.57 8.64
C LEU A 118 -4.19 -1.09 8.78
N ILE A 119 -5.47 -0.77 8.98
CA ILE A 119 -5.95 0.61 9.18
C ILE A 119 -5.24 1.27 10.36
N ARG A 120 -5.19 0.60 11.52
CA ARG A 120 -4.51 1.11 12.72
C ARG A 120 -3.04 1.41 12.45
N LEU A 121 -2.33 0.51 11.77
CA LEU A 121 -0.91 0.70 11.48
C LEU A 121 -0.67 1.79 10.44
N VAL A 122 -1.45 1.87 9.36
CA VAL A 122 -1.33 2.96 8.37
C VAL A 122 -1.60 4.32 9.01
N PHE A 123 -2.64 4.41 9.85
CA PHE A 123 -2.91 5.62 10.61
C PHE A 123 -1.73 6.00 11.51
N ARG A 124 -1.21 5.06 12.30
CA ARG A 124 -0.03 5.30 13.14
C ARG A 124 1.17 5.80 12.33
N GLU A 125 1.50 5.16 11.21
CA GLU A 125 2.62 5.59 10.36
C GLU A 125 2.40 6.99 9.76
N SER A 126 1.14 7.38 9.48
CA SER A 126 0.82 8.74 9.02
C SER A 126 1.05 9.79 10.12
N VAL A 127 0.71 9.49 11.37
CA VAL A 127 0.99 10.37 12.52
C VAL A 127 2.50 10.46 12.78
N GLU A 128 3.22 9.34 12.70
CA GLU A 128 4.70 9.35 12.81
C GLU A 128 5.37 10.17 11.70
N LEU A 129 4.79 10.18 10.50
CA LEU A 129 5.26 11.03 9.41
C LEU A 129 5.08 12.52 9.74
N LEU A 130 3.91 12.92 10.26
CA LEU A 130 3.65 14.29 10.69
C LEU A 130 4.57 14.72 11.84
N LYS A 131 4.75 13.85 12.84
CA LYS A 131 5.67 14.10 13.95
C LYS A 131 7.12 14.33 13.48
N LYS A 132 7.59 13.58 12.48
CA LYS A 132 8.93 13.78 11.88
C LYS A 132 9.05 15.07 11.09
N ALA A 133 7.94 15.58 10.57
CA ALA A 133 7.86 16.88 9.91
C ALA A 133 7.52 18.00 10.90
N ASP A 134 7.72 17.78 12.20
CA ASP A 134 7.43 18.72 13.29
C ASP A 134 6.04 19.37 13.21
N TRP A 135 5.05 18.58 12.77
CA TRP A 135 3.67 19.03 12.59
C TRP A 135 3.53 20.26 11.67
N GLU A 136 4.48 20.46 10.75
CA GLU A 136 4.47 21.58 9.80
C GLU A 136 3.10 21.71 9.12
N GLU A 137 2.38 22.78 9.48
CA GLU A 137 1.22 23.25 8.76
C GLU A 137 1.71 23.83 7.43
N ARG A 138 1.11 23.36 6.33
CA ARG A 138 1.50 23.78 4.97
C ARG A 138 1.31 25.26 4.74
#